data_AF-A0A520K4W1-F1
#
_entry.id   AF-A0A520K4W1-F1
#
_cell.length_a   1.000
_cell.length_b   1.000
_cell.length_c   1.000
_cell.angle_alpha   90.00
_cell.angle_beta   90.00
_cell.angle_gamma   90.00
#
_symmetry.space_group_name_H-M   'P 1'
#
loop_
_entity.id
_entity.type
_entity.pdbx_description
1 polymer ?
#
loop_
_entity_poly.entity_id
_entity_poly.type
_entity_poly.pdbx_seq_one_letter_code
_entity_poly.pdbx_strand_id
1 'polypeptide(L)'
;DILLSNDSKILINPVEPVNKPQELTPHFLIEFEKSMFIEPNAKKIIFVKFPVEIGVFVHGKKKFQILDVLTLNKQKFTLYGDVVGGVICKYWKSEVYSTLPDTNPVYEGVIKINITNTTARWVEVTQTVFAAHGMKIYYSDDRVAMSANMKIVSKKVAEVDFVNSPLEKGMKRSLELYTSRLTKIPVVATRFLMDEGI
;
A
#
# COMPACT_ATOMS: atom_id res chain seq x y z
N ASP A 1 -0.72 -7.91 -27.25
CA ASP A 1 0.49 -7.31 -27.85
C ASP A 1 1.49 -8.37 -28.27
N ILE A 2 2.23 -8.13 -29.36
CA ILE A 2 3.32 -8.99 -29.84
C ILE A 2 4.64 -8.32 -29.46
N LEU A 3 5.48 -9.00 -28.67
CA LEU A 3 6.81 -8.52 -28.31
C LEU A 3 7.84 -8.99 -29.35
N LEU A 4 8.42 -8.07 -30.12
CA LEU A 4 9.51 -8.36 -31.04
C LEU A 4 10.83 -7.85 -30.45
N SER A 5 11.57 -8.73 -29.77
CA SER A 5 12.88 -8.40 -29.21
C SER A 5 13.80 -9.61 -29.18
N ASN A 6 15.09 -9.37 -29.47
CA ASN A 6 16.13 -10.40 -29.48
C ASN A 6 16.85 -10.54 -28.13
N ASP A 7 16.85 -9.51 -27.28
CA ASP A 7 17.66 -9.44 -26.04
C ASP A 7 16.87 -8.95 -24.80
N SER A 8 15.54 -8.82 -24.90
CA SER A 8 14.74 -8.32 -23.78
C SER A 8 14.51 -9.38 -22.71
N LYS A 9 14.59 -8.97 -21.44
CA LYS A 9 14.18 -9.82 -20.31
C LYS A 9 12.81 -9.41 -19.80
N ILE A 10 11.99 -10.39 -19.43
CA ILE A 10 10.72 -10.14 -18.74
C ILE A 10 11.00 -10.13 -17.24
N LEU A 11 10.54 -9.09 -16.56
CA LEU A 11 10.54 -8.99 -15.10
C LEU A 11 9.09 -9.04 -14.62
N ILE A 12 8.85 -9.84 -13.59
CA ILE A 12 7.54 -9.97 -12.96
C ILE A 12 7.74 -9.74 -11.47
N ASN A 13 7.02 -8.78 -10.91
CA ASN A 13 7.08 -8.47 -9.48
C ASN A 13 5.78 -7.80 -9.00
N PRO A 14 5.50 -7.86 -7.69
CA PRO A 14 4.39 -7.12 -7.10
C PRO A 14 4.54 -5.60 -7.30
N VAL A 15 3.42 -4.91 -7.47
CA VAL A 15 3.33 -3.45 -7.66
C VAL A 15 2.24 -2.87 -6.77
N GLU A 16 2.18 -1.54 -6.66
CA GLU A 16 1.23 -0.83 -5.81
C GLU A 16 -0.22 -1.20 -6.19
N PRO A 17 -1.12 -1.48 -5.23
CA PRO A 17 -2.45 -2.00 -5.55
C PRO A 17 -3.45 -0.93 -5.98
N VAL A 18 -3.06 -0.07 -6.93
CA VAL A 18 -3.85 1.08 -7.40
C VAL A 18 -3.94 1.18 -8.93
N ASN A 19 -3.47 0.19 -9.69
CA ASN A 19 -3.41 0.29 -11.16
C ASN A 19 -4.66 -0.26 -11.86
N LYS A 20 -5.35 -1.24 -11.28
CA LYS A 20 -6.51 -1.89 -11.90
C LYS A 20 -7.85 -1.51 -11.25
N PRO A 21 -8.96 -1.51 -12.02
CA PRO A 21 -9.04 -1.72 -13.48
C PRO A 21 -8.53 -0.51 -14.30
N GLN A 22 -8.51 0.68 -13.69
CA GLN A 22 -7.92 1.91 -14.22
C GLN A 22 -7.26 2.66 -13.06
N GLU A 23 -6.19 3.41 -13.34
CA GLU A 23 -5.56 4.33 -12.39
C GLU A 23 -6.47 5.54 -12.15
N LEU A 24 -7.41 5.40 -11.22
CA LEU A 24 -8.34 6.46 -10.85
C LEU A 24 -7.83 7.32 -9.70
N THR A 25 -7.02 6.75 -8.82
CA THR A 25 -6.56 7.42 -7.59
C THR A 25 -5.23 6.84 -7.11
N PRO A 26 -4.32 7.66 -6.56
CA PRO A 26 -3.13 7.18 -5.87
C PRO A 26 -3.40 6.79 -4.41
N HIS A 27 -4.65 6.77 -3.94
CA HIS A 27 -4.99 6.50 -2.55
C HIS A 27 -5.52 5.08 -2.37
N PHE A 28 -5.04 4.40 -1.33
CA PHE A 28 -5.43 3.05 -0.96
C PHE A 28 -5.92 3.02 0.48
N LEU A 29 -7.15 2.58 0.71
CA LEU A 29 -7.78 2.50 2.01
C LEU A 29 -7.94 1.04 2.42
N ILE A 30 -7.47 0.72 3.62
CA ILE A 30 -7.78 -0.53 4.31
C ILE A 30 -8.75 -0.22 5.45
N GLU A 31 -9.96 -0.76 5.37
CA GLU A 31 -10.92 -0.79 6.47
C GLU A 31 -10.62 -2.01 7.36
N PHE A 32 -10.58 -1.80 8.67
CA PHE A 32 -10.39 -2.87 9.63
C PHE A 32 -11.73 -3.55 9.92
N GLU A 33 -11.75 -4.88 9.98
CA GLU A 33 -12.99 -5.60 10.33
C GLU A 33 -13.49 -5.27 11.74
N LYS A 34 -12.56 -4.93 12.64
CA LYS A 34 -12.82 -4.50 14.01
C LYS A 34 -11.99 -3.26 14.31
N SER A 35 -12.59 -2.29 14.97
CA SER A 35 -11.88 -1.13 15.51
C SER A 35 -10.80 -1.54 16.50
N MET A 36 -9.72 -0.77 16.54
CA MET A 36 -8.66 -0.92 17.53
C MET A 36 -8.60 0.29 18.45
N PHE A 37 -8.44 0.08 19.74
CA PHE A 37 -8.21 1.15 20.69
C PHE A 37 -6.72 1.23 21.04
N ILE A 38 -6.11 2.37 20.76
CA ILE A 38 -4.69 2.64 21.04
C ILE A 38 -4.58 3.50 22.29
N GLU A 39 -3.87 2.98 23.29
CA GLU A 39 -3.68 3.65 24.57
C GLU A 39 -2.83 4.94 24.43
N PRO A 40 -2.98 5.91 25.35
CA PRO A 40 -2.20 7.15 25.34
C PRO A 40 -0.69 6.91 25.32
N ASN A 41 0.06 7.73 24.56
CA ASN A 41 1.52 7.72 24.51
C ASN A 41 2.18 6.37 24.15
N ALA A 42 1.43 5.42 23.59
CA ALA A 42 1.94 4.10 23.28
C ALA A 42 2.37 3.93 21.83
N LYS A 43 3.19 2.90 21.64
CA LYS A 43 3.56 2.36 20.35
C LYS A 43 3.03 0.93 20.24
N LYS A 44 2.36 0.61 19.13
CA LYS A 44 1.89 -0.73 18.82
C LYS A 44 2.30 -1.12 17.40
N ILE A 45 2.53 -2.40 17.21
CA ILE A 45 2.79 -2.98 15.90
C ILE A 45 1.61 -3.88 15.59
N ILE A 46 1.05 -3.72 14.40
CA ILE A 46 0.01 -4.57 13.86
C ILE A 46 0.37 -5.01 12.45
N PHE A 47 -0.34 -6.02 11.96
CA PHE A 47 -0.27 -6.49 10.60
C PHE A 47 -1.67 -6.48 9.98
N VAL A 48 -1.75 -6.05 8.72
CA VAL A 48 -2.97 -6.11 7.92
C VAL A 48 -2.63 -6.67 6.55
N LYS A 49 -3.60 -7.31 5.91
CA LYS A 49 -3.46 -7.83 4.56
C LYS A 49 -3.83 -6.77 3.53
N PHE A 50 -3.22 -6.84 2.36
CA PHE A 50 -3.55 -6.01 1.21
C PHE A 50 -3.59 -6.85 -0.06
N PRO A 51 -4.39 -6.47 -1.08
CA PRO A 51 -4.48 -7.23 -2.31
C PRO A 51 -3.23 -6.98 -3.16
N VAL A 52 -2.63 -8.03 -3.68
CA VAL A 52 -1.46 -7.91 -4.56
C VAL A 52 -1.90 -7.62 -6.00
N GLU A 53 -1.20 -6.68 -6.62
CA GLU A 53 -1.14 -6.51 -8.07
C GLU A 53 0.26 -6.91 -8.55
N ILE A 54 0.37 -7.51 -9.72
CA ILE A 54 1.60 -8.03 -10.30
C ILE A 54 1.88 -7.26 -11.59
N GLY A 55 2.98 -6.53 -11.64
CA GLY A 55 3.45 -5.87 -12.86
C GLY A 55 4.25 -6.83 -13.73
N VAL A 56 4.01 -6.80 -15.03
CA VAL A 56 4.79 -7.47 -16.06
C VAL A 56 5.56 -6.41 -16.83
N PHE A 57 6.89 -6.52 -16.83
CA PHE A 57 7.77 -5.52 -17.39
C PHE A 57 8.69 -6.13 -18.43
N VAL A 58 9.07 -5.32 -19.41
CA VAL A 58 10.15 -5.62 -20.34
C VAL A 58 11.35 -4.76 -20.00
N HIS A 59 12.48 -5.41 -19.78
CA HIS A 59 13.77 -4.80 -19.56
C HIS A 59 14.61 -4.87 -20.85
N GLY A 60 14.82 -3.72 -21.48
CA GLY A 60 15.79 -3.53 -22.55
C GLY A 60 17.08 -2.88 -22.05
N LYS A 61 17.95 -2.43 -22.96
CA LYS A 61 19.33 -1.97 -22.64
C LYS A 61 19.44 -0.90 -21.55
N LYS A 62 18.44 -0.02 -21.35
CA LYS A 62 18.49 1.07 -20.33
C LYS A 62 17.15 1.52 -19.74
N LYS A 63 16.01 0.91 -20.11
CA LYS A 63 14.68 1.34 -19.64
C LYS A 63 13.77 0.14 -19.39
N PHE A 64 12.92 0.27 -18.38
CA PHE A 64 11.81 -0.64 -18.13
C PHE A 64 10.56 -0.10 -18.82
N GLN A 65 9.80 -0.97 -19.45
CA GLN A 65 8.47 -0.68 -19.98
C GLN A 65 7.47 -1.63 -19.31
N ILE A 66 6.36 -1.07 -18.80
CA ILE A 66 5.24 -1.87 -18.28
C ILE A 66 4.50 -2.44 -19.49
N LEU A 67 4.28 -3.75 -19.51
CA LEU A 67 3.40 -4.42 -20.46
C LEU A 67 1.98 -4.49 -19.92
N ASP A 68 1.83 -4.99 -18.70
CA ASP A 68 0.53 -5.10 -18.04
C ASP A 68 0.68 -5.12 -16.53
N VAL A 69 -0.42 -4.92 -15.83
CA VAL A 69 -0.56 -5.19 -14.41
C VAL A 69 -1.68 -6.22 -14.26
N LEU A 70 -1.52 -7.22 -13.43
CA LEU A 70 -2.51 -8.28 -13.25
C LEU A 70 -2.89 -8.38 -11.78
N THR A 71 -4.11 -8.78 -11.50
CA THR A 71 -4.55 -9.08 -10.14
C THR A 71 -5.64 -10.13 -10.17
N LEU A 72 -5.60 -11.04 -9.20
CA LEU A 72 -6.62 -12.07 -9.01
C LEU A 72 -7.73 -11.63 -8.05
N ASN A 73 -7.57 -10.45 -7.43
CA ASN A 73 -8.54 -9.94 -6.47
C ASN A 73 -9.66 -9.15 -7.15
N LYS A 74 -10.82 -9.12 -6.49
CA LYS A 74 -11.89 -8.18 -6.84
C LYS A 74 -11.51 -6.77 -6.38
N GLN A 75 -11.66 -5.81 -7.28
CA GLN A 75 -11.29 -4.42 -7.02
C GLN A 75 -12.54 -3.63 -6.63
N LYS A 76 -12.42 -2.77 -5.61
CA LYS A 76 -13.49 -1.87 -5.15
C LYS A 76 -12.92 -0.48 -4.93
N PHE A 77 -13.77 0.53 -5.03
CA PHE A 77 -13.44 1.90 -4.69
C PHE A 77 -14.38 2.39 -3.60
N THR A 78 -13.92 3.37 -2.83
CA THR A 78 -14.70 4.07 -1.80
C THR A 78 -14.34 5.55 -1.80
N LEU A 79 -15.13 6.36 -1.10
CA LEU A 79 -14.80 7.75 -0.80
C LEU A 79 -14.32 7.83 0.66
N TYR A 80 -13.16 8.45 0.88
CA TYR A 80 -12.66 8.80 2.21
C TYR A 80 -12.86 10.29 2.47
N GLY A 81 -13.39 10.65 3.63
CA GLY A 81 -13.73 12.03 3.97
C GLY A 81 -15.15 12.40 3.55
N ASP A 82 -15.45 13.70 3.53
CA ASP A 82 -16.78 14.19 3.20
C ASP A 82 -17.11 14.15 1.69
N VAL A 83 -18.36 14.43 1.34
CA VAL A 83 -18.87 14.34 -0.05
C VAL A 83 -18.25 15.41 -0.98
N VAL A 84 -17.70 16.49 -0.44
CA VAL A 84 -17.25 17.67 -1.20
C VAL A 84 -15.73 17.69 -1.37
N GLY A 85 -14.98 17.38 -0.32
CA GLY A 85 -13.52 17.41 -0.24
C GLY A 85 -12.86 16.04 -0.03
N GLY A 86 -13.65 14.97 0.04
CA GLY A 86 -13.13 13.62 0.18
C GLY A 86 -12.29 13.16 -1.01
N VAL A 87 -11.47 12.13 -0.78
CA VAL A 87 -10.63 11.50 -1.79
C VAL A 87 -11.15 10.12 -2.15
N ILE A 88 -11.18 9.81 -3.44
CA ILE A 88 -11.48 8.45 -3.91
C ILE A 88 -10.31 7.56 -3.49
N CYS A 89 -10.60 6.43 -2.87
CA CYS A 89 -9.63 5.43 -2.47
C CYS A 89 -9.96 4.09 -3.12
N LYS A 90 -8.92 3.37 -3.49
CA LYS A 90 -9.05 1.93 -3.70
C LYS A 90 -9.31 1.26 -2.37
N TYR A 91 -10.33 0.43 -2.29
CA TYR A 91 -10.84 -0.14 -1.05
C TYR A 91 -10.39 -1.59 -0.87
N TRP A 92 -9.95 -1.91 0.35
CA TRP A 92 -9.75 -3.25 0.84
C TRP A 92 -10.26 -3.37 2.28
N LYS A 93 -10.65 -4.58 2.67
CA LYS A 93 -11.04 -4.89 4.05
C LYS A 93 -10.10 -5.96 4.58
N SER A 94 -9.58 -5.77 5.80
CA SER A 94 -8.67 -6.72 6.43
C SER A 94 -8.95 -6.85 7.92
N GLU A 95 -8.74 -8.06 8.45
CA GLU A 95 -8.55 -8.23 9.89
C GLU A 95 -7.26 -7.53 10.34
N VAL A 96 -7.17 -7.28 11.64
CA VAL A 96 -5.97 -6.80 12.30
C VAL A 96 -5.34 -7.98 13.02
N TYR A 97 -4.08 -8.26 12.70
CA TYR A 97 -3.31 -9.32 13.31
C TYR A 97 -2.24 -8.74 14.25
N SER A 98 -2.08 -9.34 15.43
CA SER A 98 -1.00 -9.02 16.37
C SER A 98 0.33 -9.70 16.01
N THR A 99 0.25 -10.78 15.24
CA THR A 99 1.38 -11.52 14.68
C THR A 99 1.28 -11.52 13.16
N LEU A 100 2.37 -11.91 12.51
CA LEU A 100 2.45 -11.94 11.05
C LEU A 100 1.49 -13.02 10.50
N PRO A 101 0.48 -12.67 9.69
CA PRO A 101 -0.45 -13.66 9.14
C PRO A 101 0.14 -14.41 7.95
N ASP A 102 -0.44 -15.58 7.68
CA ASP A 102 -0.20 -16.33 6.45
C ASP A 102 -0.94 -15.70 5.27
N THR A 103 -0.27 -15.69 4.12
CA THR A 103 -0.77 -15.09 2.87
C THR A 103 -0.38 -15.95 1.68
N ASN A 104 -1.21 -15.96 0.64
CA ASN A 104 -0.78 -16.42 -0.68
C ASN A 104 -0.23 -15.21 -1.45
N PRO A 105 1.07 -15.14 -1.79
CA PRO A 105 1.72 -13.94 -2.34
C PRO A 105 1.20 -13.49 -3.71
N VAL A 106 0.46 -14.35 -4.42
CA VAL A 106 -0.19 -13.99 -5.69
C VAL A 106 -1.51 -13.24 -5.47
N TYR A 107 -2.12 -13.41 -4.29
CA TYR A 107 -3.38 -12.78 -3.91
C TYR A 107 -3.18 -11.67 -2.88
N GLU A 108 -2.45 -11.93 -1.80
CA GLU A 108 -2.38 -11.03 -0.66
C GLU A 108 -0.94 -10.83 -0.21
N GLY A 109 -0.64 -9.62 0.23
CA GLY A 109 0.58 -9.28 0.95
C GLY A 109 0.25 -8.77 2.35
N VAL A 110 1.29 -8.48 3.12
CA VAL A 110 1.15 -7.96 4.49
C VAL A 110 1.76 -6.57 4.62
N ILE A 111 1.03 -5.64 5.26
CA ILE A 111 1.59 -4.38 5.72
C ILE A 111 1.81 -4.47 7.22
N LYS A 112 3.06 -4.32 7.65
CA LYS A 112 3.40 -4.05 9.05
C LYS A 112 3.20 -2.56 9.33
N ILE A 113 2.34 -2.21 10.28
CA ILE A 113 2.07 -0.81 10.65
C ILE A 113 2.59 -0.56 12.06
N ASN A 114 3.57 0.36 12.19
CA ASN A 114 4.02 0.86 13.48
C ASN A 114 3.14 2.07 13.86
N ILE A 115 2.20 1.87 14.76
CA ILE A 115 1.29 2.91 15.24
C ILE A 115 1.91 3.59 16.46
N THR A 116 1.97 4.92 16.46
CA THR A 116 2.37 5.74 17.61
C THR A 116 1.24 6.70 17.95
N ASN A 117 0.63 6.53 19.12
CA ASN A 117 -0.32 7.51 19.67
C ASN A 117 0.45 8.56 20.48
N THR A 118 0.59 9.77 19.96
CA THR A 118 1.28 10.86 20.69
C THR A 118 0.32 11.68 21.57
N THR A 119 -0.93 11.26 21.68
CA THR A 119 -1.95 11.96 22.45
C THR A 119 -2.05 11.41 23.88
N ALA A 120 -2.58 12.23 24.79
CA ALA A 120 -2.87 11.82 26.18
C ALA A 120 -4.22 11.10 26.33
N ARG A 121 -4.80 10.55 25.26
CA ARG A 121 -6.12 9.90 25.26
C ARG A 121 -6.11 8.58 24.48
N TRP A 122 -7.08 7.73 24.80
CA TRP A 122 -7.41 6.59 23.95
C TRP A 122 -7.93 7.08 22.60
N VAL A 123 -7.50 6.40 21.53
CA VAL A 123 -7.91 6.71 20.16
C VAL A 123 -8.41 5.42 19.51
N GLU A 124 -9.57 5.49 18.85
CA GLU A 124 -10.16 4.37 18.12
C GLU A 124 -9.75 4.47 16.65
N VAL A 125 -9.07 3.46 16.11
CA VAL A 125 -8.67 3.43 14.71
C VAL A 125 -9.49 2.36 13.99
N THR A 126 -10.20 2.77 12.94
CA THR A 126 -11.11 1.89 12.18
C THR A 126 -10.61 1.58 10.77
N GLN A 127 -9.70 2.41 10.25
CA GLN A 127 -9.18 2.30 8.89
C GLN A 127 -7.81 2.95 8.77
N THR A 128 -7.16 2.79 7.61
CA THR A 128 -5.92 3.50 7.27
C THR A 128 -5.90 3.83 5.79
N VAL A 129 -5.53 5.06 5.46
CA VAL A 129 -5.33 5.50 4.07
C VAL A 129 -3.83 5.66 3.78
N PHE A 130 -3.42 5.12 2.65
CA PHE A 130 -2.04 5.07 2.18
C PHE A 130 -1.91 5.81 0.83
N ALA A 131 -0.85 6.59 0.69
CA ALA A 131 -0.45 7.18 -0.58
C ALA A 131 0.42 6.20 -1.38
N ALA A 132 -0.02 5.81 -2.58
CA ALA A 132 0.68 4.87 -3.46
C ALA A 132 2.12 5.30 -3.77
N HIS A 133 2.37 6.60 -3.91
CA HIS A 133 3.72 7.13 -4.16
C HIS A 133 4.69 6.88 -2.99
N GLY A 134 4.19 6.71 -1.76
CA GLY A 134 5.05 6.36 -0.63
C GLY A 134 5.46 4.89 -0.62
N MET A 135 4.68 4.03 -1.25
CA MET A 135 4.76 2.58 -1.11
C MET A 135 6.15 2.03 -1.43
N LYS A 136 6.61 1.11 -0.56
CA LYS A 136 7.85 0.35 -0.70
C LYS A 136 7.52 -1.13 -0.55
N ILE A 137 7.32 -1.81 -1.68
CA ILE A 137 6.97 -3.23 -1.70
C ILE A 137 8.24 -4.07 -1.76
N TYR A 138 8.29 -5.07 -0.89
CA TYR A 138 9.33 -6.09 -0.83
C TYR A 138 8.70 -7.46 -1.01
N TYR A 139 9.40 -8.37 -1.67
CA TYR A 139 8.88 -9.69 -1.94
C TYR A 139 9.94 -10.79 -1.93
N SER A 140 9.50 -11.99 -1.62
CA SER A 140 10.20 -13.27 -1.69
C SER A 140 9.27 -14.28 -2.40
N ASP A 141 9.69 -15.53 -2.50
CA ASP A 141 8.89 -16.57 -3.15
C ASP A 141 7.59 -16.90 -2.37
N ASP A 142 7.58 -16.62 -1.07
CA ASP A 142 6.51 -16.95 -0.13
C ASP A 142 5.72 -15.73 0.37
N ARG A 143 6.22 -14.50 0.20
CA ARG A 143 5.62 -13.31 0.82
C ARG A 143 5.78 -12.05 0.00
N VAL A 144 4.75 -11.20 0.04
CA VAL A 144 4.80 -9.80 -0.37
C VAL A 144 4.54 -8.94 0.86
N ALA A 145 5.38 -7.94 1.10
CA ALA A 145 5.31 -7.16 2.32
C ALA A 145 5.66 -5.69 2.14
N MET A 146 5.14 -4.88 3.06
CA MET A 146 5.43 -3.46 3.21
C MET A 146 5.56 -3.13 4.69
N SER A 147 6.26 -2.02 4.98
CA SER A 147 6.31 -1.44 6.33
C SER A 147 5.85 0.00 6.29
N ALA A 148 4.98 0.39 7.22
CA ALA A 148 4.43 1.73 7.34
C ALA A 148 4.49 2.23 8.78
N ASN A 149 4.44 3.55 8.96
CA ASN A 149 4.17 4.17 10.24
C ASN A 149 2.85 4.91 10.18
N MET A 150 2.14 4.88 11.30
CA MET A 150 1.00 5.76 11.56
C MET A 150 1.31 6.55 12.83
N LYS A 151 1.35 7.86 12.72
CA LYS A 151 1.53 8.76 13.87
C LYS A 151 0.24 9.51 14.12
N ILE A 152 -0.46 9.14 15.20
CA ILE A 152 -1.68 9.83 15.64
C ILE A 152 -1.26 11.08 16.39
N VAL A 153 -1.46 12.25 15.78
CA VAL A 153 -1.01 13.55 16.29
C VAL A 153 -2.09 14.29 17.07
N SER A 154 -3.38 13.99 16.81
CA SER A 154 -4.50 14.55 17.55
C SER A 154 -5.66 13.56 17.61
N LYS A 155 -6.78 13.93 18.26
CA LYS A 155 -7.98 13.08 18.33
C LYS A 155 -8.52 12.69 16.95
N LYS A 156 -8.34 13.55 15.94
CA LYS A 156 -8.90 13.33 14.61
C LYS A 156 -7.84 13.15 13.53
N VAL A 157 -6.56 13.36 13.85
CA VAL A 157 -5.52 13.47 12.82
C VAL A 157 -4.43 12.44 13.03
N ALA A 158 -4.09 11.70 11.97
CA ALA A 158 -2.86 10.92 11.91
C ALA A 158 -2.13 11.09 10.58
N GLU A 159 -0.81 10.99 10.65
CA GLU A 159 0.08 10.96 9.50
C GLU A 159 0.47 9.51 9.20
N VAL A 160 0.36 9.10 7.95
CA VAL A 160 0.71 7.76 7.48
C VAL A 160 1.81 7.86 6.43
N ASP A 161 2.91 7.15 6.63
CA ASP A 161 4.02 7.06 5.70
C ASP A 161 4.62 5.64 5.62
N PHE A 162 5.47 5.42 4.62
CA PHE A 162 6.11 4.12 4.39
C PHE A 162 7.57 4.13 4.79
N VAL A 163 8.01 2.99 5.32
CA VAL A 163 9.40 2.72 5.66
C VAL A 163 10.06 1.98 4.51
N ASN A 164 11.20 2.48 4.05
CA ASN A 164 12.02 1.81 3.04
C ASN A 164 12.86 0.69 3.68
N SER A 165 12.18 -0.34 4.19
CA SER A 165 12.80 -1.51 4.79
C SER A 165 12.00 -2.77 4.46
N PRO A 166 12.67 -3.89 4.13
CA PRO A 166 11.99 -5.17 4.04
C PRO A 166 11.44 -5.59 5.40
N LEU A 167 10.42 -6.45 5.38
CA LEU A 167 9.89 -7.06 6.60
C LEU A 167 10.82 -8.16 7.13
N GLU A 168 11.42 -8.94 6.21
CA GLU A 168 12.31 -10.06 6.49
C GLU A 168 13.61 -9.93 5.70
N LYS A 169 14.69 -10.50 6.22
CA LYS A 169 15.99 -10.47 5.54
C LYS A 169 15.93 -11.30 4.26
N GLY A 170 16.43 -10.75 3.16
CA GLY A 170 16.51 -11.45 1.86
C GLY A 170 15.39 -11.11 0.88
N MET A 171 14.37 -10.35 1.30
CA MET A 171 13.34 -9.88 0.37
C MET A 171 13.91 -8.90 -0.65
N LYS A 172 13.46 -9.01 -1.89
CA LYS A 172 13.80 -8.13 -3.01
C LYS A 172 12.85 -6.94 -3.05
N ARG A 173 13.36 -5.76 -3.38
CA ARG A 173 12.52 -4.57 -3.57
C ARG A 173 11.87 -4.62 -4.95
N SER A 174 10.56 -4.39 -5.01
CA SER A 174 9.79 -4.25 -6.24
C SER A 174 10.14 -2.98 -7.00
N LEU A 175 9.96 -3.01 -8.32
CA LEU A 175 9.97 -1.81 -9.15
C LEU A 175 8.71 -0.97 -8.86
N GLU A 176 8.90 0.32 -8.58
CA GLU A 176 7.83 1.26 -8.26
C GLU A 176 7.22 1.84 -9.54
N LEU A 177 5.93 1.63 -9.78
CA LEU A 177 5.32 1.99 -11.07
C LEU A 177 5.26 3.49 -11.31
N TYR A 178 5.02 4.29 -10.28
CA TYR A 178 4.95 5.73 -10.41
C TYR A 178 6.29 6.34 -10.86
N THR A 179 7.42 5.73 -10.53
CA THR A 179 8.75 6.18 -10.99
C THR A 179 8.95 5.93 -12.49
N SER A 180 8.26 4.93 -13.04
CA SER A 180 8.28 4.60 -14.47
C SER A 180 7.26 5.40 -15.31
N ARG A 181 6.21 5.96 -14.68
CA ARG A 181 5.11 6.71 -15.33
C ARG A 181 5.23 8.23 -15.21
N LEU A 182 6.45 8.78 -15.25
CA LEU A 182 6.82 10.21 -15.10
C LEU A 182 6.07 11.26 -15.97
N THR A 183 4.98 10.92 -16.68
CA THR A 183 4.35 11.80 -17.68
C THR A 183 2.86 12.10 -17.49
N LYS A 184 2.13 11.52 -16.51
CA LYS A 184 0.65 11.69 -16.48
C LYS A 184 0.01 12.14 -15.16
N ILE A 185 0.61 11.91 -14.00
CA ILE A 185 0.07 12.37 -12.71
C ILE A 185 1.21 13.02 -11.92
N PRO A 186 1.13 14.32 -11.57
CA PRO A 186 2.15 14.95 -10.73
C PRO A 186 2.21 14.24 -9.38
N VAL A 187 3.42 13.99 -8.88
CA VAL A 187 3.61 13.42 -7.54
C VAL A 187 3.12 14.45 -6.52
N VAL A 188 1.94 14.21 -5.93
CA VAL A 188 1.30 15.16 -5.01
C VAL A 188 1.84 15.00 -3.58
N ALA A 189 1.96 13.77 -3.09
CA ALA A 189 2.52 13.47 -1.76
C ALA A 189 2.91 11.99 -1.62
N THR A 190 3.94 11.70 -0.82
CA THR A 190 4.35 10.33 -0.42
C THR A 190 3.79 9.92 0.95
N ARG A 191 3.19 10.86 1.67
CA ARG A 191 2.53 10.68 2.96
C ARG A 191 1.05 11.03 2.82
N PHE A 192 0.23 10.46 3.69
CA PHE A 192 -1.19 10.79 3.77
C PHE A 192 -1.52 11.33 5.17
N LEU A 193 -2.32 12.40 5.21
CA LEU A 193 -2.84 12.96 6.45
C LEU A 193 -4.30 12.58 6.56
N MET A 194 -4.61 11.74 7.54
CA MET A 194 -5.95 11.27 7.85
C MET A 194 -6.65 12.26 8.79
N ASP A 195 -7.93 12.51 8.57
CA ASP A 195 -8.82 13.34 9.39
C ASP A 195 -10.13 12.62 9.82
N GLU A 196 -10.38 11.43 9.28
CA GLU A 196 -11.50 10.53 9.58
C GLU A 196 -11.02 9.08 9.85
N GLY A 197 -11.80 8.32 10.64
CA GLY A 197 -11.48 6.93 11.03
C GLY A 197 -10.48 6.79 12.19
N ILE A 198 -10.38 7.85 13.01
CA ILE A 198 -9.46 8.04 14.15
C ILE A 198 -10.22 8.75 15.30
#